data_AF-A0A7J5TXB5-F1
#
_entry.id   AF-A0A7J5TXB5-F1
#
_cell.length_a   1.000
_cell.length_b   1.000
_cell.length_c   1.000
_cell.angle_alpha   90.00
_cell.angle_beta   90.00
_cell.angle_gamma   90.00
#
_symmetry.space_group_name_H-M   'P 1'
#
loop_
_entity.id
_entity.type
_entity.pdbx_description
1 polymer ?
#
loop_
_entity_poly.entity_id
_entity_poly.type
_entity_poly.pdbx_seq_one_letter_code
_entity_poly.pdbx_strand_id
1 'polypeptide(L)'
;MTIHHRLQQLIDALDLSVLEFSRHLGEHRGEKIYHVLHGRLKPRYDTLEKILVAFPNVNGDWLLRGEGLMFRSMPPSPSAAITTDERLRNMEYLLFQLNERVNLLQQTTDDLRAELRDAVQKKGGPFLEH
;
A
#
# COMPACT_ATOMS: atom_id res chain seq x y z
N MET A 1 16.69 14.76 -19.16
CA MET A 1 16.09 15.51 -18.04
C MET A 1 17.17 15.82 -17.00
N THR A 2 17.23 17.04 -16.47
CA THR A 2 18.22 17.45 -15.44
C THR A 2 17.68 17.21 -14.03
N ILE A 3 18.55 17.25 -13.02
CA ILE A 3 18.15 17.05 -11.63
C ILE A 3 17.22 18.15 -11.09
N HIS A 4 17.39 19.40 -11.53
CA HIS A 4 16.51 20.48 -11.11
C HIS A 4 15.08 20.32 -11.66
N HIS A 5 14.93 19.83 -12.90
CA HIS A 5 13.60 19.49 -13.45
C HIS A 5 12.95 18.35 -12.67
N ARG A 6 13.72 17.34 -12.26
CA ARG A 6 13.21 16.25 -11.40
C ARG A 6 12.80 16.74 -10.02
N LEU A 7 13.57 17.63 -9.42
CA LEU A 7 13.20 18.22 -8.13
C LEU A 7 11.93 19.07 -8.25
N GLN A 8 11.75 19.80 -9.34
CA GLN A 8 10.50 20.51 -9.61
C GLN A 8 9.32 19.53 -9.68
N GLN A 9 9.44 18.48 -10.52
CA GLN A 9 8.40 17.45 -10.64
C GLN A 9 8.09 16.75 -9.32
N LEU A 10 9.10 16.50 -8.49
CA LEU A 10 8.92 15.88 -7.18
C LEU A 10 8.12 16.81 -6.25
N ILE A 11 8.48 18.10 -6.20
CA ILE A 11 7.77 19.08 -5.36
C ILE A 11 6.32 19.23 -5.82
N ASP A 12 6.09 19.30 -7.12
CA ASP A 12 4.75 19.39 -7.71
C ASP A 12 3.92 18.13 -7.40
N ALA A 13 4.52 16.93 -7.48
CA ALA A 13 3.85 15.67 -7.20
C ALA A 13 3.53 15.46 -5.71
N LEU A 14 4.26 16.12 -4.82
CA LEU A 14 4.01 16.11 -3.37
C LEU A 14 3.01 17.19 -2.94
N ASP A 15 2.58 18.07 -3.85
CA ASP A 15 1.72 19.23 -3.59
C ASP A 15 2.27 20.13 -2.47
N LEU A 16 3.58 20.38 -2.50
CA LEU A 16 4.28 21.22 -1.51
C LEU A 16 4.76 22.53 -2.11
N SER A 17 4.72 23.60 -1.31
CA SER A 17 5.47 24.81 -1.65
C SER A 17 6.99 24.60 -1.45
N VAL A 18 7.79 25.44 -2.10
CA VAL A 18 9.27 25.45 -1.92
C VAL A 18 9.66 25.62 -0.44
N LEU A 19 8.89 26.42 0.31
CA LEU A 19 9.14 26.65 1.72
C LEU A 19 8.84 25.40 2.56
N GLU A 20 7.72 24.74 2.32
CA GLU A 20 7.34 23.51 3.03
C GLU A 20 8.32 22.38 2.72
N PHE A 21 8.67 22.20 1.44
CA PHE A 21 9.68 21.23 1.04
C PHE A 21 11.01 21.48 1.75
N SER A 22 11.44 22.74 1.85
CA SER A 22 12.68 23.11 2.56
C SER A 22 12.60 22.77 4.06
N ARG A 23 11.44 23.01 4.70
CA ARG A 23 11.21 22.64 6.10
C ARG A 23 11.28 21.14 6.33
N HIS A 24 10.78 20.31 5.40
CA HIS A 24 10.94 18.85 5.46
C HIS A 24 12.41 18.41 5.43
N LEU A 25 13.30 19.19 4.80
CA LEU A 25 14.74 18.94 4.79
C LEU A 25 15.49 19.53 6.00
N GLY A 26 14.77 20.09 6.98
CA GLY A 26 15.35 20.76 8.15
C GLY A 26 15.89 22.17 7.86
N GLU A 27 15.56 22.77 6.71
CA GLU A 27 15.98 24.12 6.34
C GLU A 27 14.88 25.12 6.72
N HIS A 28 15.24 26.23 7.39
CA HIS A 28 14.26 27.25 7.79
C HIS A 28 13.84 28.17 6.65
N ARG A 29 14.62 28.25 5.56
CA ARG A 29 14.42 29.17 4.44
C ARG A 29 14.39 28.41 3.11
N GLY A 30 13.59 28.91 2.16
CA GLY A 30 13.40 28.30 0.84
C GLY A 30 14.47 28.62 -0.21
N GLU A 31 15.35 29.60 0.03
CA GLU A 31 16.22 30.18 -1.01
C GLU A 31 17.17 29.16 -1.66
N LYS A 32 17.74 28.27 -0.85
CA LYS A 32 18.64 27.21 -1.33
C LYS A 32 17.91 26.30 -2.31
N ILE A 33 16.71 25.84 -1.98
CA ILE A 33 15.91 24.99 -2.85
C ILE A 33 15.44 25.78 -4.07
N TYR A 34 14.99 27.03 -3.91
CA TYR A 34 14.60 27.88 -5.03
C TYR A 34 15.72 28.01 -6.08
N HIS A 35 16.96 28.29 -5.66
CA HIS A 35 18.10 28.35 -6.58
C HIS A 35 18.45 27.00 -7.22
N VAL A 36 18.22 25.88 -6.51
CA VAL A 36 18.39 24.54 -7.07
C VAL A 36 17.39 24.29 -8.19
N LEU A 37 16.11 24.62 -7.98
CA LEU A 37 15.05 24.45 -8.97
C LEU A 37 15.29 25.27 -10.24
N HIS A 38 15.86 26.46 -10.09
CA HIS A 38 16.22 27.33 -11.22
C HIS A 38 17.59 27.03 -11.84
N GLY A 39 18.25 25.94 -11.42
CA GLY A 39 19.55 25.50 -11.96
C GLY A 39 20.73 26.42 -11.63
N ARG A 40 20.54 27.43 -10.77
CA ARG A 40 21.59 28.35 -10.32
C ARG A 40 22.51 27.71 -9.29
N LEU A 41 22.00 26.72 -8.56
CA LEU A 41 22.74 25.94 -7.58
C LEU A 41 22.61 24.44 -7.88
N LYS A 42 23.72 23.69 -7.86
CA LYS A 42 23.64 22.23 -7.89
C LYS A 42 23.35 21.70 -6.49
N PRO A 43 22.41 20.75 -6.32
CA PRO A 43 22.20 20.11 -5.03
C PRO A 43 23.48 19.35 -4.66
N ARG A 44 23.99 19.59 -3.44
CA ARG A 44 25.12 18.83 -2.88
C ARG A 44 24.63 17.49 -2.36
N TYR A 45 25.56 16.56 -2.12
CA TYR A 45 25.26 15.24 -1.55
C TYR A 45 24.34 15.33 -0.32
N ASP A 46 24.66 16.18 0.66
CA ASP A 46 23.84 16.41 1.87
C ASP A 46 22.39 16.79 1.54
N THR A 47 22.15 17.58 0.50
CA THR A 47 20.78 17.94 0.08
C THR A 47 20.04 16.74 -0.51
N LEU A 48 20.73 15.93 -1.32
CA LEU A 48 20.15 14.73 -1.93
C LEU A 48 19.86 13.66 -0.87
N GLU A 49 20.77 13.48 0.08
CA GLU A 49 20.61 12.58 1.23
C GLU A 49 19.41 12.99 2.08
N LYS A 50 19.31 14.28 2.47
CA LYS A 50 18.16 14.81 3.21
C LYS A 50 16.83 14.58 2.47
N ILE A 51 16.81 14.74 1.15
CA ILE A 51 15.62 14.47 0.34
C ILE A 51 15.22 13.00 0.42
N LEU A 52 16.17 12.08 0.23
CA LEU A 52 15.90 10.64 0.26
C LEU A 52 15.52 10.14 1.66
N VAL A 53 16.02 10.80 2.71
CA VAL A 53 15.63 10.53 4.10
C VAL A 53 14.23 11.07 4.41
N ALA A 54 13.93 12.32 4.01
CA ALA A 54 12.64 12.95 4.26
C ALA A 54 11.50 12.32 3.45
N PHE A 55 11.80 11.82 2.25
CA PHE A 55 10.85 11.21 1.33
C PHE A 55 11.30 9.79 0.94
N PRO A 56 11.19 8.79 1.85
CA PRO A 56 11.75 7.45 1.66
C PRO A 56 11.13 6.68 0.48
N ASN A 57 9.93 7.09 0.05
CA ASN A 57 9.26 6.52 -1.12
C ASN A 57 9.84 7.05 -2.44
N VAL A 58 10.71 8.05 -2.44
CA VAL A 58 11.36 8.55 -3.66
C VAL A 58 12.41 7.54 -4.14
N ASN A 59 12.42 7.31 -5.44
CA ASN A 59 13.42 6.49 -6.09
C ASN A 59 14.70 7.30 -6.31
N GLY A 60 15.81 6.86 -5.70
CA GLY A 60 17.12 7.51 -5.85
C GLY A 60 17.67 7.43 -7.27
N ASP A 61 17.41 6.34 -7.99
CA ASP A 61 17.87 6.17 -9.38
C ASP A 61 17.16 7.14 -10.31
N TRP A 62 15.87 7.35 -10.10
CA TRP A 62 15.12 8.38 -10.80
C TRP A 62 15.66 9.76 -10.45
N LEU A 63 15.84 10.09 -9.17
CA LEU A 63 16.30 11.42 -8.75
C LEU A 63 17.70 11.75 -9.30
N LEU A 64 18.62 10.80 -9.25
CA LEU A 64 20.03 11.01 -9.61
C LEU A 64 20.26 10.87 -11.12
N ARG A 65 19.76 9.79 -11.72
CA ARG A 65 20.05 9.42 -13.12
C ARG A 65 18.88 9.69 -14.06
N GLY A 66 17.66 9.84 -13.55
CA GLY A 66 16.45 9.99 -14.35
C GLY A 66 15.91 8.67 -14.88
N GLU A 67 16.28 7.55 -14.23
CA GLU A 67 15.91 6.20 -14.63
C GLU A 67 14.78 5.64 -13.74
N GLY A 68 13.83 4.94 -14.34
CA GLY A 68 12.71 4.32 -13.60
C GLY A 68 11.60 5.30 -13.21
N LEU A 69 10.79 4.91 -12.23
CA LEU A 69 9.66 5.70 -11.73
C LEU A 69 10.09 6.66 -10.61
N MET A 70 9.41 7.80 -10.49
CA MET A 70 9.69 8.84 -9.47
C MET A 70 9.59 8.30 -8.04
N PHE A 71 8.49 7.60 -7.77
CA PHE A 71 8.30 6.92 -6.51
C PHE A 71 8.62 5.44 -6.70
N ARG A 72 9.24 4.85 -5.68
CA ARG A 72 9.29 3.41 -5.52
C ARG A 72 7.83 2.97 -5.49
N SER A 73 7.48 2.03 -6.37
CA SER A 73 6.27 1.24 -6.19
C SER A 73 6.28 0.78 -4.74
N MET A 74 5.14 0.93 -4.05
CA MET A 74 4.89 0.48 -2.68
C MET A 74 5.79 -0.72 -2.35
N PRO A 75 6.52 -0.73 -1.21
CA PRO A 75 7.44 -1.82 -0.91
C PRO A 75 6.70 -3.08 -1.26
N PRO A 76 7.28 -3.95 -2.09
CA PRO A 76 6.59 -5.16 -2.40
C PRO A 76 6.11 -5.72 -1.08
N SER A 77 4.80 -5.99 -0.99
CA SER A 77 4.27 -6.88 0.03
C SER A 77 5.36 -7.95 0.26
N PRO A 78 5.69 -8.35 1.50
CA PRO A 78 6.79 -9.28 1.80
C PRO A 78 6.88 -10.47 0.83
N SER A 79 5.74 -10.81 0.21
CA SER A 79 5.59 -11.51 -1.05
C SER A 79 6.62 -11.25 -2.18
N ALA A 80 7.18 -10.07 -2.51
CA ALA A 80 8.09 -9.96 -3.69
C ALA A 80 9.56 -10.31 -3.46
N ALA A 81 9.90 -10.72 -2.24
CA ALA A 81 11.11 -11.51 -2.01
C ALA A 81 10.86 -13.01 -2.17
N ILE A 82 9.61 -13.44 -2.37
CA ILE A 82 9.21 -14.85 -2.48
C ILE A 82 9.20 -15.25 -3.95
N THR A 83 9.84 -16.38 -4.28
CA THR A 83 9.79 -16.96 -5.63
C THR A 83 8.33 -17.19 -6.06
N THR A 84 8.06 -17.17 -7.37
CA THR A 84 6.70 -17.42 -7.88
C THR A 84 6.13 -18.74 -7.32
N ASP A 85 6.96 -19.78 -7.20
CA ASP A 85 6.60 -21.08 -6.61
C ASP A 85 6.17 -20.99 -5.14
N GLU A 86 6.91 -20.25 -4.32
CA GLU A 86 6.60 -20.13 -2.90
C GLU A 86 5.37 -19.21 -2.68
N ARG A 87 5.13 -18.24 -3.57
CA ARG A 87 3.86 -17.49 -3.59
C ARG A 87 2.68 -18.38 -3.94
N LEU A 88 2.82 -19.24 -4.94
CA LEU A 88 1.79 -20.19 -5.35
C LEU A 88 1.47 -21.15 -4.20
N ARG A 89 2.50 -21.71 -3.55
CA ARG A 89 2.34 -22.59 -2.39
C ARG A 89 1.60 -21.92 -1.23
N ASN A 90 1.97 -20.68 -0.93
CA ASN A 90 1.30 -19.90 0.12
C ASN A 90 -0.17 -19.62 -0.23
N MET A 91 -0.45 -19.32 -1.51
CA MET A 91 -1.81 -19.12 -1.99
C MET A 91 -2.63 -20.42 -1.94
N GLU A 92 -2.08 -21.54 -2.38
CA GLU A 92 -2.72 -22.85 -2.33
C GLU A 92 -3.08 -23.24 -0.89
N TYR A 93 -2.17 -23.00 0.06
CA TYR A 93 -2.44 -23.24 1.47
C TYR A 93 -3.58 -22.36 2.00
N LEU A 94 -3.58 -21.06 1.67
CA LEU A 94 -4.66 -20.16 2.08
C LEU A 94 -6.01 -20.54 1.47
N LEU A 95 -6.04 -20.94 0.19
CA LEU A 95 -7.24 -21.42 -0.49
C LEU A 95 -7.79 -22.69 0.15
N PHE A 96 -6.91 -23.63 0.52
CA PHE A 96 -7.31 -24.83 1.24
C PHE A 96 -7.97 -24.50 2.59
N GLN A 97 -7.33 -23.65 3.40
CA GLN A 97 -7.88 -23.22 4.69
C GLN A 97 -9.23 -22.50 4.55
N LEU A 98 -9.37 -21.68 3.51
CA LEU A 98 -10.62 -20.98 3.23
C LEU A 98 -11.73 -21.96 2.84
N ASN A 99 -11.44 -22.92 1.96
CA ASN A 99 -12.42 -23.94 1.56
C ASN A 99 -12.88 -24.77 2.76
N GLU A 100 -11.98 -25.16 3.65
CA GLU A 100 -12.35 -25.89 4.87
C GLU A 100 -13.28 -25.07 5.77
N ARG A 101 -13.00 -23.78 5.96
CA ARG A 101 -13.90 -22.89 6.72
C ARG A 101 -15.25 -22.72 6.04
N VAL A 102 -15.28 -22.55 4.72
CA VAL A 102 -16.53 -22.45 3.95
C VAL A 102 -17.36 -23.72 4.09
N ASN A 103 -16.73 -24.89 4.01
CA ASN A 103 -17.41 -26.18 4.20
C ASN A 103 -18.03 -26.30 5.59
N LEU A 104 -17.30 -25.91 6.64
CA LEU A 104 -17.83 -25.91 8.01
C LEU A 104 -19.00 -24.95 8.21
N LEU A 105 -18.91 -23.74 7.63
CA LEU A 105 -20.01 -22.79 7.64
C LEU A 105 -21.25 -23.32 6.91
N GLN A 106 -21.05 -24.01 5.78
CA GLN A 106 -22.12 -24.63 5.02
C GLN A 106 -22.83 -25.70 5.87
N GLN A 107 -22.06 -26.61 6.49
CA GLN A 107 -22.60 -27.64 7.40
C GLN A 107 -23.40 -27.02 8.53
N THR A 108 -22.83 -26.00 9.20
CA THR A 108 -23.50 -25.32 10.32
C THR A 108 -24.82 -24.69 9.88
N THR A 109 -24.83 -24.10 8.69
CA THR A 109 -26.04 -23.50 8.10
C THR A 109 -27.10 -24.56 7.79
N ASP A 110 -26.70 -25.71 7.27
CA ASP A 110 -27.61 -26.80 6.92
C ASP A 110 -28.19 -27.49 8.17
N ASP A 111 -27.38 -27.66 9.21
CA ASP A 111 -27.81 -28.16 10.53
C ASP A 111 -28.83 -27.22 11.17
N LEU A 112 -28.53 -25.92 11.24
CA LEU A 112 -29.47 -24.92 11.76
C LEU A 112 -30.78 -24.88 10.97
N ARG A 113 -30.71 -25.02 9.64
CA ARG A 113 -31.92 -25.14 8.80
C ARG A 113 -32.71 -26.40 9.11
N ALA A 114 -32.05 -27.52 9.42
CA ALA A 114 -32.73 -28.76 9.84
C ALA A 114 -33.43 -28.58 11.20
N GLU A 115 -32.72 -28.04 12.19
CA GLU A 115 -33.30 -27.75 13.50
C GLU A 115 -34.51 -26.81 13.43
N LEU A 116 -34.43 -25.76 12.60
CA LEU A 116 -35.55 -24.86 12.36
C LEU A 116 -36.75 -25.58 11.74
N ARG A 117 -36.53 -26.48 10.76
CA ARG A 117 -37.62 -27.29 10.18
C ARG A 117 -38.28 -28.17 11.24
N ASP A 118 -37.48 -28.84 12.08
CA ASP A 118 -37.99 -29.70 13.15
C ASP A 118 -38.75 -28.91 14.23
N ALA A 119 -38.26 -27.71 14.57
CA ALA A 119 -38.92 -26.82 15.53
C ALA A 119 -40.26 -26.28 14.99
N VAL A 120 -40.32 -25.95 13.69
CA VAL A 120 -41.57 -25.54 13.02
C VAL A 120 -42.56 -26.71 12.97
N GLN A 121 -42.12 -27.92 12.64
CA GLN A 121 -42.96 -29.10 12.61
C GLN A 121 -43.52 -29.46 14.01
N LYS A 122 -42.69 -29.32 15.07
CA LYS A 122 -43.13 -29.51 16.47
C LYS A 122 -44.14 -28.46 16.94
N LYS A 123 -44.05 -27.20 16.47
CA LYS A 123 -45.04 -26.15 16.78
C LYS A 123 -46.33 -26.27 15.94
N GLY A 124 -46.32 -27.04 14.85
CA GLY A 124 -47.47 -27.25 13.96
C GLY A 124 -48.27 -28.55 14.15
N GLY A 125 -47.95 -29.38 15.16
CA GLY A 125 -48.73 -30.59 15.52
C GLY A 125 -49.97 -30.24 16.36
N PRO A 126 -51.06 -31.02 16.26
CA PRO A 126 -52.43 -30.51 16.22
C PRO A 126 -52.87 -29.86 17.52
N PHE A 127 -53.35 -28.61 17.41
CA PHE A 127 -54.34 -28.09 18.33
C PHE A 127 -55.60 -28.94 18.08
N LEU A 128 -55.74 -30.02 18.86
CA LEU A 128 -56.88 -30.92 18.80
C LEU A 128 -58.15 -30.11 19.07
N GLU A 129 -59.06 -30.16 18.11
CA GLU A 129 -60.44 -29.75 18.23
C GLU A 129 -61.07 -30.37 19.49
N HIS A 130 -61.66 -29.51 20.33
CA HIS A 130 -62.68 -29.87 21.30
C HIS A 130 -63.72 -28.76 21.34
#